data_AF-A0A1B9AKR7-F1
#
_entry.id   AF-A0A1B9AKR7-F1
#
_cell.length_a   1.000
_cell.length_b   1.000
_cell.length_c   1.000
_cell.angle_alpha   90.00
_cell.angle_beta   90.00
_cell.angle_gamma   90.00
#
_symmetry.space_group_name_H-M   'P 1'
#
loop_
_entity.id
_entity.type
_entity.pdbx_description
1 polymer ?
#
loop_
_entity_poly.entity_id
_entity_poly.type
_entity_poly.pdbx_seq_one_letter_code
_entity_poly.pdbx_strand_id
1 'polypeptide(L)' 'MGYSWKQAHPRILKKIVYGMNTHSINLVIKSHEDRGWIRSSEIKEYGYGLGILMEYPLPGKEIRDDA' A
#
# COMPACT_ATOMS: atom_id res chain seq x y z
N MET A 1 -34.76 5.18 -0.78
CA MET A 1 -33.61 4.24 -0.75
C MET A 1 -32.40 5.01 -0.25
N GLY A 2 -32.02 4.83 1.01
CA GLY A 2 -30.85 5.52 1.56
C GLY A 2 -29.58 4.82 1.10
N TYR A 3 -28.74 5.50 0.34
CA TYR A 3 -27.38 5.05 0.10
C TYR A 3 -26.66 5.03 1.45
N SER A 4 -26.49 3.82 2.01
CA SER A 4 -25.67 3.62 3.20
C SER A 4 -24.24 3.95 2.81
N TRP A 5 -23.73 5.10 3.28
CA TRP A 5 -22.35 5.56 3.09
C TRP A 5 -21.28 4.56 3.55
N LYS A 6 -21.69 3.45 4.17
CA LYS A 6 -20.83 2.33 4.61
C LYS A 6 -20.57 1.27 3.54
N GLN A 7 -21.19 1.35 2.36
CA GLN A 7 -21.05 0.34 1.32
C GLN A 7 -19.98 0.73 0.28
N ALA A 8 -19.03 -0.19 0.06
CA ALA A 8 -18.03 -0.21 -1.00
C ALA A 8 -16.60 0.30 -0.72
N HIS A 9 -16.09 0.17 0.51
CA HIS A 9 -14.63 0.09 0.65
C HIS A 9 -14.16 -1.37 0.47
N PRO A 10 -13.37 -1.67 -0.57
CA PRO A 10 -12.59 -2.89 -0.61
C PRO A 10 -11.90 -3.08 0.74
N ARG A 11 -12.00 -4.26 1.37
CA ARG A 11 -11.16 -4.60 2.53
C ARG A 11 -9.71 -4.84 2.08
N ILE A 12 -9.12 -3.94 1.31
CA ILE A 12 -7.70 -4.00 0.98
C ILE A 12 -6.92 -3.58 2.23
N LEU A 13 -5.93 -4.37 2.62
CA LEU A 13 -5.06 -3.96 3.71
C LEU A 13 -4.09 -2.93 3.16
N LYS A 14 -4.06 -1.76 3.77
CA LYS A 14 -3.10 -0.70 3.42
C LYS A 14 -2.11 -0.55 4.55
N LYS A 15 -0.84 -0.30 4.23
CA LYS A 15 0.17 0.09 5.21
C LYS A 15 1.14 1.10 4.63
N ILE A 16 1.73 1.91 5.51
CA ILE A 16 2.87 2.75 5.18
C ILE A 16 4.13 1.97 5.54
N VAL A 17 5.01 1.76 4.56
CA VAL A 17 6.36 1.24 4.79
C VAL A 17 7.29 2.42 4.94
N TYR A 18 8.06 2.45 6.03
CA TYR A 18 8.98 3.53 6.37
C TYR A 18 10.44 3.04 6.37
N GLY A 19 11.36 3.92 5.99
CA GLY A 19 12.80 3.71 6.17
C GLY A 19 13.54 5.03 6.31
N MET A 20 14.67 5.01 7.03
CA MET A 20 15.44 6.23 7.31
C MET A 20 16.16 6.79 6.07
N ASN A 21 16.44 5.93 5.09
CA ASN A 21 17.14 6.29 3.88
C ASN A 21 16.72 5.37 2.71
N THR A 22 17.14 5.72 1.50
CA THR A 22 16.78 5.01 0.27
C THR A 22 17.18 3.54 0.30
N HIS A 23 18.31 3.18 0.92
CA HIS A 23 18.75 1.79 0.98
C HIS A 23 17.84 0.94 1.88
N SER A 24 17.61 1.39 3.11
CA SER A 24 16.79 0.69 4.10
C SER A 24 15.32 0.55 3.65
N ILE A 25 14.73 1.61 3.09
CA ILE A 25 13.35 1.52 2.62
C ILE A 25 13.21 0.52 1.47
N ASN A 26 14.16 0.48 0.53
CA ASN A 26 14.12 -0.49 -0.58
C ASN A 26 14.21 -1.93 -0.10
N LEU A 27 15.03 -2.23 0.93
CA LEU A 27 15.09 -3.55 1.53
C LEU A 27 13.75 -3.96 2.17
N VAL A 28 13.13 -3.04 2.91
CA VAL A 28 11.84 -3.29 3.56
C VAL A 28 10.72 -3.44 2.53
N ILE A 29 10.72 -2.62 1.47
CA ILE A 29 9.77 -2.75 0.36
C ILE A 29 9.91 -4.12 -0.28
N LYS A 30 11.13 -4.52 -0.66
CA LYS A 30 11.39 -5.82 -1.29
C LYS A 30 10.93 -6.98 -0.41
N SER A 31 11.18 -6.92 0.91
CA SER A 31 10.71 -7.95 1.84
C SER A 31 9.18 -8.03 1.93
N HIS A 32 8.46 -6.95 1.63
CA HIS A 32 7.00 -6.94 1.61
C HIS A 32 6.45 -7.38 0.27
N GLU A 33 7.10 -7.00 -0.84
CA GLU A 33 6.80 -7.49 -2.18
C GLU A 33 6.91 -9.01 -2.26
N ASP A 34 7.95 -9.60 -1.67
CA ASP A 34 8.13 -11.05 -1.54
C ASP A 34 6.97 -11.73 -0.79
N ARG A 35 6.33 -11.01 0.14
CA ARG A 35 5.16 -11.48 0.89
C ARG A 35 3.83 -11.20 0.19
N GLY A 36 3.84 -10.63 -1.02
CA GLY A 36 2.64 -10.32 -1.80
C GLY A 36 2.05 -8.92 -1.58
N TRP A 37 2.78 -8.00 -0.96
CA TRP A 37 2.37 -6.58 -0.92
C TRP A 37 2.75 -5.86 -2.21
N ILE A 38 1.91 -4.93 -2.64
CA ILE A 38 2.08 -4.19 -3.89
C ILE A 38 2.26 -2.70 -3.54
N ARG A 39 3.11 -2.00 -4.30
CA ARG A 39 3.30 -0.55 -4.17
C ARG A 39 2.06 0.17 -4.71
N SER A 40 1.50 1.08 -3.92
CA SER A 40 0.30 1.87 -4.27
C SER A 40 0.62 3.34 -4.54
N SER A 41 1.81 3.80 -4.17
CA SER A 41 2.26 5.18 -4.38
C SER A 41 3.78 5.22 -4.56
N GLU A 42 4.30 6.39 -4.90
CA GLU A 42 5.75 6.63 -4.97
C GLU A 42 6.36 6.73 -3.57
N ILE A 43 7.68 6.51 -3.48
CA ILE A 43 8.45 6.78 -2.26
C ILE A 43 8.58 8.28 -2.10
N LYS A 44 8.17 8.82 -0.96
CA LYS A 44 8.27 10.25 -0.63
C LYS A 44 8.78 10.47 0.78
N GLU A 45 9.19 11.70 1.07
CA GLU A 45 9.53 12.09 2.44
C GLU A 45 8.32 11.91 3.36
N TYR A 46 8.54 11.26 4.48
CA TYR A 46 7.53 10.93 5.46
C TYR A 46 8.12 11.09 6.87
N GLY A 47 7.84 12.21 7.51
CA GLY A 47 8.48 12.57 8.78
C GLY A 47 9.98 12.81 8.60
N TYR A 48 10.82 12.07 9.33
CA TYR A 48 12.29 12.21 9.31
C TYR A 48 12.99 11.26 8.32
N GLY A 49 12.23 10.60 7.45
CA GLY A 49 12.76 9.62 6.51
C GLY A 49 11.88 9.50 5.28
N LEU A 50 11.85 8.31 4.69
CA LEU A 50 11.09 8.00 3.49
C LEU A 50 9.93 7.06 3.81
N GLY A 51 8.83 7.22 3.10
CA GLY A 51 7.63 6.42 3.23
C GLY A 51 6.98 6.09 1.88
N ILE A 52 6.35 4.92 1.82
CA ILE A 52 5.56 4.49 0.67
C ILE A 52 4.28 3.79 1.14
N LEU A 53 3.17 4.04 0.43
CA LEU A 53 1.94 3.31 0.65
C LEU A 53 2.01 1.96 -0.09
N MET A 54 1.78 0.87 0.63
CA MET A 54 1.65 -0.47 0.07
C MET A 54 0.27 -1.07 0.40
N GLU A 55 -0.23 -1.90 -0.51
CA GLU A 55 -1.52 -2.56 -0.42
C GLU A 55 -1.36 -4.08 -0.52
N TYR A 56 -2.17 -4.83 0.23
CA TYR A 56 -2.23 -6.28 0.14
C TYR A 56 -3.54 -6.69 -0.55
N PRO A 57 -3.49 -7.31 -1.74
CA PRO A 57 -4.68 -7.81 -2.39
C PRO A 57 -5.23 -9.00 -1.60
N LEU A 58 -6.46 -8.89 -1.09
CA LEU A 58 -7.14 -10.05 -0.52
C LEU A 58 -7.53 -11.03 -1.64
N PRO A 59 -7.47 -12.35 -1.40
CA PRO A 59 -7.92 -13.34 -2.38
C PRO A 59 -9.38 -13.05 -2.78
N GLY A 60 -9.61 -12.90 -4.09
CA GLY A 60 -10.91 -12.57 -4.66
C GLY A 60 -11.10 -11.10 -5.09
N LYS A 61 -10.07 -10.26 -5.06
CA LYS A 61 -10.09 -8.95 -5.72
C LYS A 61 -9.01 -8.83 -6.78
N GLU A 62 -9.45 -8.78 -8.04
CA GLU A 62 -8.67 -8.20 -9.12
C GLU A 62 -8.48 -6.71 -8.84
N ILE A 63 -7.23 -6.26 -8.87
CA ILE A 63 -6.89 -4.84 -8.80
C ILE A 63 -7.30 -4.26 -10.15
N ARG A 64 -8.37 -3.45 -10.16
CA ARG A 64 -8.70 -2.64 -11.34
C ARG A 64 -7.78 -1.42 -11.32
N ASP A 65 -6.78 -1.45 -12.19
CA ASP A 65 -6.12 -0.24 -12.68
C ASP A 65 -7.16 0.57 -13.45
N ASP A 66 -7.77 1.56 -12.77
CA ASP A 66 -8.46 2.66 -13.44
C ASP A 66 -7.37 3.61 -13.93
N ALA A 67 -6.98 3.44 -15.19
CA ALA A 67 -6.00 4.24 -15.92
C ALA A 67 -6.52 5.64 -16.26
#